data_AF-A0A9E5T8Z7-F1
#
_entry.id   AF-A0A9E5T8Z7-F1
#
_cell.length_a   1.000
_cell.length_b   1.000
_cell.length_c   1.000
_cell.angle_alpha   90.00
_cell.angle_beta   90.00
_cell.angle_gamma   90.00
#
_symmetry.space_group_name_H-M   'P 1'
#
loop_
_entity.id
_entity.type
_entity.pdbx_description
1 polymer ?
#
loop_
_entity_poly.entity_id
_entity_poly.type
_entity_poly.pdbx_seq_one_letter_code
_entity_poly.pdbx_strand_id
1 'polypeptide(L)'
;MQTLVRAFVRYHKGMGRMPWYWRPFLAALFVANLVMPLVFITRAEAQVVFLTTIANSALFTLLTAAQGFTRLLSLAHLPWIPLIYYLATRLDDLPADNAYGIWLRVLLVLNAASLMIDTVNVIRFLAGDRGELVTGLSDQPGQPEHSS
;
A
#
# COMPACT_ATOMS: atom_id res chain seq x y z
N MET A 1 -13.08 -6.93 17.81
CA MET A 1 -11.59 -7.00 17.88
C MET A 1 -11.01 -8.23 17.18
N GLN A 2 -11.53 -9.44 17.43
CA GLN A 2 -11.03 -10.68 16.80
C GLN A 2 -11.08 -10.65 15.25
N THR A 3 -12.07 -9.99 14.66
CA THR A 3 -12.21 -9.85 13.18
C THR A 3 -11.12 -8.98 12.55
N LEU A 4 -10.70 -7.91 13.21
CA LEU A 4 -9.66 -7.00 12.69
C LEU A 4 -8.26 -7.63 12.76
N VAL A 5 -7.96 -8.35 13.84
CA VAL A 5 -6.68 -9.09 13.97
C VAL A 5 -6.57 -10.14 12.86
N ARG A 6 -7.66 -10.89 12.57
CA ARG A 6 -7.69 -11.84 11.46
C ARG A 6 -7.51 -11.15 10.11
N ALA A 7 -8.15 -10.00 9.89
CA ALA A 7 -7.99 -9.23 8.65
C ALA A 7 -6.54 -8.74 8.47
N PHE A 8 -5.91 -8.25 9.54
CA PHE A 8 -4.51 -7.85 9.53
C PHE A 8 -3.59 -9.02 9.16
N VAL A 9 -3.79 -10.18 9.78
CA VAL A 9 -3.02 -11.41 9.46
C VAL A 9 -3.27 -11.83 8.00
N ARG A 10 -4.51 -11.78 7.51
CA ARG A 10 -4.85 -12.10 6.12
C ARG A 10 -4.15 -11.16 5.14
N TYR A 11 -4.16 -9.85 5.40
CA TYR A 11 -3.47 -8.86 4.59
C TYR A 11 -1.97 -9.17 4.48
N HIS A 12 -1.30 -9.44 5.61
CA HIS A 12 0.13 -9.78 5.64
C HIS A 12 0.43 -11.11 4.94
N LYS A 13 -0.42 -12.13 5.15
CA LYS A 13 -0.31 -13.41 4.45
C LYS A 13 -0.49 -13.25 2.94
N GLY A 14 -1.39 -12.36 2.51
CA GLY A 14 -1.63 -12.04 1.12
C GLY A 14 -0.43 -11.39 0.45
N MET A 15 0.17 -10.40 1.10
CA MET A 15 1.44 -9.81 0.64
C MET A 15 2.54 -10.87 0.50
N GLY A 16 2.66 -11.77 1.48
CA GLY A 16 3.65 -12.85 1.45
C GLY A 16 3.44 -13.86 0.33
N ARG A 17 2.21 -14.04 -0.16
CA ARG A 17 1.87 -14.97 -1.26
C ARG A 17 1.89 -14.33 -2.64
N MET A 18 2.19 -13.04 -2.76
CA MET A 18 2.35 -12.42 -4.07
C MET A 18 3.47 -13.09 -4.88
N PRO A 19 3.37 -13.09 -6.22
CA PRO A 19 4.41 -13.59 -7.09
C PRO A 19 5.78 -13.00 -6.74
N TRP A 20 6.82 -13.83 -6.84
CA TRP A 20 8.15 -13.50 -6.31
C TRP A 20 8.72 -12.19 -6.88
N TYR A 21 8.40 -11.84 -8.13
CA TYR A 21 8.88 -10.64 -8.80
C TYR A 21 8.25 -9.34 -8.24
N TRP A 22 7.08 -9.40 -7.59
CA TRP A 22 6.49 -8.26 -6.89
C TRP A 22 7.11 -8.03 -5.50
N ARG A 23 7.67 -9.07 -4.87
CA ARG A 23 8.19 -8.99 -3.50
C ARG A 23 9.30 -7.93 -3.31
N PRO A 24 10.30 -7.80 -4.21
CA PRO A 24 11.29 -6.73 -4.10
C PRO A 24 10.67 -5.33 -4.16
N PHE A 25 9.70 -5.13 -5.05
CA PHE A 25 9.00 -3.84 -5.17
C PHE A 25 8.19 -3.51 -3.91
N LEU A 26 7.46 -4.47 -3.37
CA LEU A 26 6.73 -4.31 -2.10
C LEU A 26 7.68 -4.06 -0.91
N ALA A 27 8.82 -4.75 -0.87
CA ALA A 27 9.84 -4.53 0.16
C ALA A 27 10.44 -3.12 0.05
N ALA A 28 10.73 -2.65 -1.16
CA ALA A 28 11.21 -1.29 -1.40
C ALA A 28 10.19 -0.24 -0.93
N LEU A 29 8.90 -0.42 -1.25
CA LEU A 29 7.82 0.45 -0.77
C LEU A 29 7.74 0.46 0.76
N PHE A 30 7.80 -0.71 1.40
CA PHE A 30 7.77 -0.83 2.85
C PHE A 30 8.96 -0.11 3.50
N VAL A 31 10.17 -0.33 3.00
CA VAL A 31 11.37 0.34 3.51
C VAL A 31 11.28 1.85 3.31
N ALA A 32 10.90 2.30 2.12
CA ALA A 32 10.83 3.72 1.80
C ALA A 32 9.77 4.47 2.62
N ASN A 33 8.59 3.88 2.82
CA ASN A 33 7.45 4.54 3.45
C ASN A 33 7.32 4.31 4.97
N LEU A 34 7.88 3.23 5.51
CA LEU A 34 7.77 2.92 6.94
C LEU A 34 9.11 3.00 7.68
N VAL A 35 10.18 2.45 7.11
CA VAL A 35 11.47 2.33 7.80
C VAL A 35 12.29 3.61 7.70
N MET A 36 12.50 4.10 6.48
CA MET A 36 13.34 5.27 6.22
C MET A 36 12.85 6.57 6.90
N PRO A 37 11.54 6.85 7.02
CA PRO A 37 11.08 8.02 7.78
C PRO A 37 11.53 8.03 9.23
N LEU A 38 11.74 6.86 9.85
CA LEU A 38 12.20 6.77 11.24
C LEU A 38 13.64 7.26 11.39
N VAL A 39 14.47 7.10 10.36
CA VAL A 39 15.85 7.62 10.31
C VAL A 39 15.83 9.15 10.26
N PHE A 40 14.82 9.75 9.63
CA PHE A 40 14.67 11.18 9.43
C PHE A 40 13.53 11.79 10.26
N ILE A 41 13.12 11.16 11.36
CA ILE A 41 11.86 11.46 12.07
C ILE A 41 11.76 12.89 12.63
N THR A 42 12.89 13.60 12.73
CA THR A 42 12.94 15.01 13.13
C THR A 42 12.49 15.96 12.02
N ARG A 43 12.34 15.48 10.78
CA ARG A 43 11.86 16.24 9.63
C ARG A 43 10.36 16.11 9.47
N ALA A 44 9.68 17.22 9.16
CA ALA A 44 8.24 17.26 9.01
C ALA A 44 7.76 16.30 7.90
N GLU A 45 8.43 16.28 6.75
CA GLU A 45 8.05 15.43 5.63
C GLU A 45 8.14 13.94 5.98
N ALA A 46 9.17 13.54 6.75
CA ALA A 46 9.30 12.18 7.24
C ALA A 46 8.15 11.80 8.19
N GLN A 47 7.76 12.70 9.10
CA GLN A 47 6.62 12.48 9.97
C GLN A 47 5.32 12.31 9.17
N VAL A 48 5.09 13.16 8.16
CA VAL A 48 3.90 13.05 7.29
C VAL A 48 3.90 11.71 6.55
N VAL A 49 5.01 11.32 5.91
CA VAL A 49 5.14 10.01 5.24
C VAL A 49 4.84 8.86 6.20
N PHE A 50 5.42 8.89 7.40
CA PHE A 50 5.21 7.85 8.40
C PHE A 50 3.74 7.75 8.83
N LEU A 51 3.13 8.88 9.19
CA LEU A 51 1.73 8.93 9.61
C LEU A 51 0.78 8.49 8.49
N THR A 52 1.02 8.94 7.25
CA THR A 52 0.25 8.47 6.09
C THR A 52 0.38 6.96 5.90
N THR A 53 1.56 6.40 6.13
CA THR A 53 1.78 4.94 6.02
C THR A 53 1.03 4.16 7.10
N ILE A 54 1.00 4.66 8.33
CA ILE A 54 0.19 4.08 9.40
C ILE A 54 -1.32 4.14 9.05
N ALA A 55 -1.79 5.28 8.54
CA ALA A 55 -3.16 5.45 8.09
C ALA A 55 -3.53 4.48 6.95
N ASN A 56 -2.66 4.31 5.95
CA ASN A 56 -2.85 3.35 4.87
C ASN A 56 -2.91 1.91 5.38
N SER A 57 -2.02 1.53 6.30
CA SER A 57 -2.04 0.19 6.90
C SER A 57 -3.35 -0.11 7.62
N ALA A 58 -3.92 0.88 8.32
CA ALA A 58 -5.25 0.76 8.90
C ALA A 58 -6.34 0.59 7.82
N LEU A 59 -6.30 1.40 6.75
CA LEU A 59 -7.25 1.31 5.66
C LEU A 59 -7.19 -0.03 4.91
N PHE A 60 -5.99 -0.55 4.65
CA PHE A 60 -5.79 -1.90 4.10
C PHE A 60 -6.44 -2.98 4.97
N THR A 61 -6.25 -2.88 6.29
CA THR A 61 -6.84 -3.83 7.24
C THR A 61 -8.36 -3.77 7.20
N LEU A 62 -8.94 -2.57 7.17
CA LEU A 62 -10.38 -2.35 7.11
C LEU A 62 -10.98 -2.85 5.78
N LEU A 63 -10.36 -2.54 4.65
CA LEU A 63 -10.81 -3.01 3.33
C LEU A 63 -10.70 -4.52 3.21
N THR A 64 -9.62 -5.12 3.73
CA THR A 64 -9.47 -6.59 3.78
C THR A 64 -10.55 -7.23 4.65
N ALA A 65 -10.93 -6.59 5.76
CA ALA A 65 -12.02 -7.08 6.61
C ALA A 65 -13.39 -7.01 5.91
N ALA A 66 -13.63 -5.96 5.11
CA ALA A 66 -14.90 -5.74 4.44
C ALA A 66 -15.08 -6.55 3.16
N GLN A 67 -14.04 -6.68 2.34
CA GLN A 67 -14.13 -7.16 0.95
C GLN A 67 -13.13 -8.29 0.63
N GLY A 68 -12.26 -8.68 1.57
CA GLY A 68 -11.20 -9.66 1.31
C GLY A 68 -10.00 -9.05 0.56
N PHE A 69 -9.07 -9.90 0.10
CA PHE A 69 -7.82 -9.49 -0.54
C PHE A 69 -7.98 -9.26 -2.06
N THR A 70 -8.90 -8.35 -2.43
CA THR A 70 -9.27 -8.06 -3.82
C THR A 70 -8.52 -6.85 -4.39
N ARG A 71 -8.71 -6.57 -5.68
CA ARG A 71 -8.17 -5.37 -6.34
C ARG A 71 -8.61 -4.06 -5.69
N LEU A 72 -9.71 -4.05 -4.93
CA LEU A 72 -10.19 -2.86 -4.23
C LEU A 72 -9.24 -2.39 -3.13
N LEU A 73 -8.32 -3.23 -2.64
CA LEU A 73 -7.28 -2.80 -1.70
C LEU A 73 -6.42 -1.67 -2.25
N SER A 74 -6.30 -1.51 -3.58
CA SER A 74 -5.61 -0.38 -4.19
C SER A 74 -6.18 0.99 -3.79
N LEU A 75 -7.44 1.07 -3.34
CA LEU A 75 -8.01 2.30 -2.79
C LEU A 75 -7.38 2.72 -1.45
N ALA A 76 -6.71 1.80 -0.74
CA ALA A 76 -6.00 2.15 0.48
C ALA A 76 -4.85 3.14 0.24
N HIS A 77 -4.39 3.27 -1.01
CA HIS A 77 -3.34 4.19 -1.41
C HIS A 77 -3.86 5.59 -1.78
N LEU A 78 -5.16 5.86 -1.73
CA LEU A 78 -5.69 7.21 -1.99
C LEU A 78 -5.01 8.32 -1.15
N PRO A 79 -4.66 8.12 0.13
CA PRO A 79 -3.93 9.11 0.91
C PRO A 79 -2.52 9.45 0.38
N TRP A 80 -1.96 8.64 -0.54
CA TRP A 80 -0.68 8.96 -1.19
C TRP A 80 -0.79 10.09 -2.21
N ILE A 81 -1.96 10.34 -2.80
CA ILE A 81 -2.14 11.44 -3.76
C ILE A 81 -1.83 12.81 -3.10
N PRO A 82 -2.48 13.20 -2.00
CA PRO A 82 -2.14 14.45 -1.32
C PRO A 82 -0.72 14.44 -0.73
N LEU A 83 -0.21 13.28 -0.29
CA LEU A 83 1.17 13.15 0.18
C LEU A 83 2.19 13.47 -0.92
N ILE A 84 2.06 12.85 -2.10
CA ILE A 84 2.95 13.08 -3.24
C ILE A 84 2.90 14.55 -3.66
N TYR A 85 1.71 15.14 -3.73
CA TYR A 85 1.56 16.55 -4.01
C TYR A 85 2.31 17.43 -2.98
N TYR A 86 2.08 17.18 -1.68
CA TYR A 86 2.75 17.88 -0.58
C TYR A 86 4.28 17.77 -0.61
N LEU A 87 4.82 16.61 -1.00
CA LEU A 87 6.26 16.37 -1.09
C LEU A 87 6.85 17.00 -2.35
N ALA A 88 6.14 16.93 -3.48
CA ALA A 88 6.57 17.52 -4.74
C ALA A 88 6.74 19.03 -4.64
N THR A 89 5.84 19.73 -3.93
CA THR A 89 5.95 21.20 -3.75
C THR A 89 7.09 21.64 -2.85
N ARG A 90 7.80 20.71 -2.19
CA ARG A 90 8.96 21.00 -1.34
C ARG A 90 10.27 20.47 -1.92
N LEU A 91 10.23 19.82 -3.07
CA LEU A 91 11.38 19.10 -3.59
C LEU A 91 12.51 20.03 -4.03
N ASP A 92 12.17 21.24 -4.47
CA ASP A 92 13.12 22.25 -4.93
C ASP A 92 13.91 22.88 -3.78
N ASP A 93 13.34 22.90 -2.57
CA ASP A 93 13.98 23.40 -1.36
C ASP A 93 14.97 22.40 -0.73
N LEU A 94 15.05 21.19 -1.28
CA LEU A 94 15.80 20.08 -0.70
C LEU A 94 17.04 19.70 -1.53
N PRO A 95 18.25 19.70 -0.92
CA PRO A 95 19.46 19.32 -1.62
C PRO A 95 19.37 17.91 -2.20
N ALA A 96 19.66 17.77 -3.49
CA ALA A 96 19.50 16.50 -4.21
C ALA A 96 20.63 15.48 -3.93
N ASP A 97 21.71 15.92 -3.29
CA ASP A 97 22.96 15.18 -3.09
C ASP A 97 23.08 14.56 -1.69
N ASN A 98 22.22 14.94 -0.75
CA ASN A 98 22.21 14.37 0.59
C ASN A 98 21.26 13.16 0.70
N ALA A 99 21.50 12.31 1.69
CA ALA A 99 20.75 11.07 1.88
C ALA A 99 19.22 11.29 2.03
N TYR A 100 18.82 12.40 2.64
CA TYR A 100 17.41 12.76 2.84
C TYR A 100 16.71 13.12 1.54
N GLY A 101 17.32 13.99 0.72
CA GLY A 101 16.80 14.39 -0.58
C GLY A 101 16.78 13.24 -1.58
N ILE A 102 17.81 12.39 -1.58
CA ILE A 102 17.83 11.15 -2.37
C ILE A 102 16.68 10.24 -1.97
N TRP A 103 16.50 9.98 -0.67
CA TRP A 103 15.40 9.14 -0.17
C TRP A 103 14.03 9.69 -0.59
N LEU A 104 13.77 10.99 -0.44
CA LEU A 104 12.49 11.59 -0.84
C LEU A 104 12.20 11.46 -2.34
N ARG A 105 13.22 11.62 -3.19
CA ARG A 105 13.08 11.43 -4.65
C ARG A 105 12.78 9.98 -4.99
N VAL A 106 13.48 9.04 -4.37
CA VAL A 106 13.21 7.60 -4.52
C VAL A 106 11.80 7.26 -4.05
N LEU A 107 11.36 7.79 -2.90
CA LEU A 107 10.02 7.60 -2.37
C LEU A 107 8.94 8.12 -3.33
N LEU A 108 9.13 9.32 -3.88
CA LEU A 108 8.21 9.91 -4.86
C LEU A 108 8.06 9.01 -6.10
N VAL A 109 9.18 8.52 -6.64
CA VAL A 109 9.17 7.64 -7.82
C VAL A 109 8.47 6.31 -7.50
N LEU A 110 8.78 5.69 -6.36
CA LEU A 110 8.16 4.43 -5.94
C LEU A 110 6.65 4.58 -5.74
N ASN A 111 6.22 5.62 -5.03
CA ASN A 111 4.81 5.86 -4.73
C ASN A 111 4.02 6.22 -6.00
N ALA A 112 4.63 7.00 -6.92
CA ALA A 112 4.02 7.29 -8.22
C ALA A 112 3.85 6.01 -9.06
N ALA A 113 4.87 5.16 -9.14
CA ALA A 113 4.77 3.88 -9.84
C ALA A 113 3.69 2.96 -9.23
N SER A 114 3.59 2.92 -7.90
CA SER A 114 2.52 2.18 -7.23
C SER A 114 1.13 2.72 -7.57
N LEU A 115 0.94 4.04 -7.55
CA LEU A 115 -0.36 4.65 -7.90
C LEU A 115 -0.78 4.34 -9.36
N MET A 116 0.17 4.21 -10.29
CA MET A 116 -0.14 3.75 -11.64
C MET A 116 -0.68 2.32 -11.64
N ILE A 117 -0.04 1.41 -10.89
CA ILE A 117 -0.49 0.02 -10.73
C ILE A 117 -1.87 -0.02 -10.07
N ASP A 118 -2.09 0.80 -9.04
CA ASP A 118 -3.36 0.91 -8.32
C ASP A 118 -4.48 1.41 -9.22
N THR A 119 -4.19 2.38 -10.09
CA THR A 119 -5.15 2.91 -11.07
C THR A 119 -5.61 1.80 -12.02
N VAL A 120 -4.67 0.99 -12.53
CA VAL A 120 -4.99 -0.17 -13.37
C VAL A 120 -5.85 -1.18 -12.62
N ASN A 121 -5.54 -1.47 -11.36
CA ASN A 121 -6.33 -2.39 -10.52
C ASN A 121 -7.75 -1.89 -10.29
N VAL A 122 -7.93 -0.60 -10.00
CA VAL A 122 -9.24 0.02 -9.81
C VAL A 122 -10.05 -0.02 -11.10
N ILE A 123 -9.45 0.32 -12.25
CA ILE A 123 -10.13 0.24 -13.55
C ILE A 123 -10.60 -1.20 -13.84
N ARG A 124 -9.74 -2.20 -13.61
CA ARG A 124 -10.11 -3.62 -13.78
C ARG A 124 -11.23 -4.05 -12.85
N PHE A 125 -11.18 -3.62 -11.59
CA PHE A 125 -12.23 -3.91 -10.61
C PHE A 125 -13.58 -3.32 -11.04
N LEU A 126 -13.59 -2.07 -11.50
CA LEU A 126 -14.79 -1.40 -12.03
C LEU A 126 -15.30 -2.07 -13.31
N ALA A 127 -14.41 -2.60 -14.15
CA ALA A 127 -14.73 -3.39 -15.33
C ALA A 127 -15.25 -4.81 -15.01
N GLY A 128 -15.33 -5.20 -13.73
CA GLY A 128 -15.92 -6.47 -13.29
C GLY A 128 -14.91 -7.54 -12.85
N ASP A 129 -13.60 -7.32 -12.99
CA ASP A 129 -12.56 -8.21 -12.48
C ASP A 129 -12.43 -8.06 -10.95
N ARG A 130 -13.36 -8.70 -10.24
CA ARG A 130 -13.46 -8.70 -8.77
C ARG A 130 -12.71 -9.85 -8.11
N GLY A 131 -11.84 -10.54 -8.86
CA GLY A 131 -11.05 -11.66 -8.35
C GLY A 131 -10.10 -11.25 -7.23
N GLU A 132 -9.71 -12.22 -6.40
CA GLU A 132 -8.63 -12.02 -5.44
C GLU A 132 -7.31 -11.75 -6.17
N LEU A 133 -6.49 -10.85 -5.62
CA LEU A 133 -5.14 -10.61 -6.15
C LEU A 133 -4.23 -11.83 -5.97
N VAL A 134 -4.55 -12.68 -5.00
CA VAL A 134 -3.88 -13.94 -4.72
C VAL A 134 -4.97 -14.97 -4.43
N THR A 135 -4.98 -16.06 -5.18
CA THR A 135 -5.97 -17.14 -5.04
C THR A 135 -5.85 -17.88 -3.70
N GLY A 136 -6.98 -18.21 -3.07
CA GLY A 136 -7.01 -19.02 -1.84
C GLY A 136 -6.67 -18.24 -0.56
N LEU A 137 -6.98 -16.94 -0.53
CA LEU A 137 -6.99 -16.12 0.70
C LEU A 137 -8.39 -15.97 1.29
N SER A 138 -9.41 -16.25 0.49
CA SER A 138 -10.81 -16.23 0.86
C SER A 138 -11.29 -17.51 1.53
N ASP A 139 -10.50 -18.59 1.62
CA ASP A 139 -10.87 -19.88 2.25
C ASP A 139 -11.71 -19.64 3.51
N GLN A 140 -13.02 -19.58 3.32
CA GLN A 140 -13.99 -19.51 4.38
C GLN A 140 -14.31 -20.97 4.68
N PRO A 141 -14.05 -21.46 5.89
CA PRO A 141 -14.81 -22.60 6.35
C PRO A 141 -16.28 -22.16 6.39
N GLY A 142 -17.05 -22.47 5.35
CA GLY A 142 -18.52 -22.32 5.35
C GLY A 142 -19.18 -21.42 4.30
N GLN A 143 -18.55 -21.04 3.17
CA GLN A 143 -19.35 -20.57 2.03
C GLN A 143 -19.77 -21.77 1.17
N PRO A 144 -21.08 -22.06 1.04
CA PRO A 144 -21.55 -23.15 0.19
C PRO A 144 -21.19 -22.84 -1.26
N GLU A 145 -20.76 -23.87 -1.97
CA GLU A 145 -20.62 -23.85 -3.43
C GLU A 145 -21.92 -23.34 -4.03
N HIS A 146 -21.89 -22.13 -4.58
CA HIS A 146 -22.94 -21.71 -5.50
C HIS A 146 -22.72 -22.48 -6.78
N SER A 147 -23.37 -23.64 -6.84
CA SER A 147 -23.68 -24.35 -8.06
C SER A 147 -24.54 -23.47 -8.96
N SER A 148 -24.03 -23.17 -10.15
CA SER A 148 -24.79 -22.84 -11.35
C SER A 148 -23.92 -23.17 -12.55
#